data_AF-A0A316Z6B4-F1
#
_entry.id   AF-A0A316Z6B4-F1
#
_cell.length_a   1.000
_cell.length_b   1.000
_cell.length_c   1.000
_cell.angle_alpha   90.00
_cell.angle_beta   90.00
_cell.angle_gamma   90.00
#
_symmetry.space_group_name_H-M   'P 1'
#
loop_
_entity.id
_entity.type
_entity.pdbx_description
1 polymer ?
#
loop_
_entity_poly.entity_id
_entity_poly.type
_entity_poly.pdbx_seq_one_letter_code
_entity_poly.pdbx_strand_id
1 'polypeptide(L)'
;TKSTILKYFTRSATSHHEGSYLIDPHTAVGFCASNRRASGSVHQVVLSTAHPAKFAEAVTGALEAARDVQWDFERDVLPKEMRGLLQRERRCRDVKLPQGSGGKVERLAQATREVVEEQAQSMKMAKEAPTQSL
;
A
#
# COMPACT_ATOMS: atom_id res chain seq x y z
N THR A 1 15.19 -1.08 -8.01
CA THR A 1 14.22 -0.49 -7.06
C THR A 1 14.79 -0.34 -5.67
N LYS A 2 15.24 -1.41 -4.98
CA LYS A 2 15.88 -1.33 -3.65
C LYS A 2 17.03 -0.31 -3.58
N SER A 3 17.95 -0.32 -4.55
CA SER A 3 19.05 0.64 -4.62
C SER A 3 18.59 2.09 -4.77
N THR A 4 17.45 2.32 -5.43
CA THR A 4 16.86 3.66 -5.55
C THR A 4 16.26 4.11 -4.23
N ILE A 5 15.52 3.23 -3.52
CA ILE A 5 15.02 3.52 -2.17
C ILE A 5 16.18 3.92 -1.26
N LEU A 6 17.23 3.08 -1.23
CA LEU A 6 18.42 3.34 -0.42
C LEU A 6 19.09 4.67 -0.80
N LYS A 7 19.29 4.94 -2.10
CA LYS A 7 19.91 6.18 -2.59
C LYS A 7 19.20 7.44 -2.09
N TYR A 8 17.87 7.47 -2.10
CA TYR A 8 17.10 8.64 -1.65
C TYR A 8 17.00 8.73 -0.13
N PHE A 9 17.01 7.58 0.55
CA PHE A 9 17.04 7.55 2.00
C PHE A 9 18.40 7.99 2.57
N THR A 10 19.52 7.59 1.99
CA THR A 10 20.87 7.94 2.49
C THR A 10 21.43 9.22 1.89
N ARG A 11 20.66 9.94 1.06
CA ARG A 11 21.14 11.14 0.38
C ARG A 11 21.44 12.22 1.43
N SER A 12 22.71 12.61 1.54
CA SER A 12 23.13 13.71 2.41
C SER A 12 22.50 15.03 1.98
N ALA A 13 22.38 15.96 2.94
CA ALA A 13 21.78 17.26 2.72
C ALA A 13 22.49 18.00 1.57
N THR A 14 21.70 18.46 0.61
CA THR A 14 22.14 19.43 -0.41
C THR A 14 21.56 20.80 -0.03
N SER A 15 22.06 21.90 -0.60
CA SER A 15 21.55 23.27 -0.36
C SER A 15 20.03 23.45 -0.53
N HIS A 16 19.34 22.48 -1.13
CA HIS A 16 17.89 22.51 -1.41
C HIS A 16 17.09 21.37 -0.77
N HIS A 17 17.74 20.44 -0.07
CA HIS A 17 17.05 19.32 0.60
C HIS A 17 17.87 18.90 1.82
N GLU A 18 17.33 19.13 3.01
CA GLU A 18 17.86 18.62 4.26
C GLU A 18 17.21 17.27 4.59
N GLY A 19 18.02 16.26 4.89
CA GLY A 19 17.55 14.98 5.41
C GLY A 19 17.33 13.84 4.39
N SER A 20 17.02 12.67 4.95
CA SER A 20 16.67 11.45 4.24
C SER A 20 15.25 11.53 3.66
N TYR A 21 15.02 10.97 2.47
CA TYR A 21 13.68 10.85 1.89
C TYR A 21 13.33 9.39 1.61
N LEU A 22 12.42 8.84 2.40
CA LEU A 22 11.99 7.46 2.27
C LEU A 22 10.85 7.33 1.26
N ILE A 23 11.04 6.44 0.29
CA ILE A 23 10.09 6.22 -0.81
C ILE A 23 9.66 4.76 -0.89
N ASP A 24 8.41 4.54 -1.32
CA ASP A 24 7.90 3.19 -1.56
C ASP A 24 8.42 2.63 -2.90
N PRO A 25 8.27 1.31 -3.16
CA PRO A 25 8.74 0.69 -4.39
C PRO A 25 8.17 1.31 -5.69
N HIS A 26 6.92 1.78 -5.70
CA HIS A 26 6.29 2.38 -6.89
C HIS A 26 6.92 3.75 -7.18
N THR A 27 7.07 4.58 -6.14
CA THR A 27 7.74 5.89 -6.25
C THR A 27 9.20 5.75 -6.66
N ALA A 28 9.90 4.72 -6.15
CA ALA A 28 11.27 4.42 -6.55
C ALA A 28 11.42 4.07 -8.03
N VAL A 29 10.42 3.42 -8.65
CA VAL A 29 10.40 3.20 -10.11
C VAL A 29 10.29 4.54 -10.85
N GLY A 30 9.41 5.44 -10.40
CA GLY A 30 9.27 6.78 -10.96
C GLY A 30 10.56 7.60 -10.91
N PHE A 31 11.23 7.62 -9.76
CA PHE A 31 12.54 8.26 -9.62
C PHE A 31 13.62 7.61 -10.47
N CYS A 32 13.64 6.29 -10.59
CA CYS A 32 14.59 5.60 -11.45
C CYS A 32 14.42 6.02 -12.91
N ALA A 33 13.19 6.04 -13.42
CA ALA A 33 12.88 6.49 -14.78
C ALA A 33 13.23 7.97 -14.99
N SER A 34 12.84 8.84 -14.05
CA SER A 34 13.12 10.27 -14.07
C SER A 34 14.63 10.56 -14.11
N ASN A 35 15.41 9.89 -13.26
CA ASN A 35 16.87 10.06 -13.23
C ASN A 35 17.54 9.64 -14.54
N ARG A 36 17.02 8.61 -15.22
CA ARG A 36 17.54 8.16 -16.53
C ARG A 36 17.23 9.14 -17.66
N ARG A 37 16.13 9.89 -17.54
CA ARG A 37 15.67 10.87 -18.54
C ARG A 37 16.08 12.29 -18.22
N ALA A 38 16.77 12.50 -17.11
CA ALA A 38 17.22 13.82 -16.69
C ALA A 38 18.07 14.47 -17.77
N SER A 39 17.52 15.50 -18.38
CA SER A 39 18.16 16.32 -19.40
C SER A 39 17.86 17.79 -19.07
N GLY A 40 18.92 18.55 -18.77
CA GLY A 40 18.87 20.01 -18.67
C GLY A 40 17.88 20.58 -17.64
N SER A 41 17.37 21.77 -17.99
CA SER A 41 16.71 22.77 -17.13
C SER A 41 15.22 22.54 -16.85
N VAL A 42 14.67 21.36 -17.19
CA VAL A 42 13.23 21.08 -17.01
C VAL A 42 12.99 20.41 -15.68
N HIS A 43 12.08 20.97 -14.87
CA HIS A 43 11.65 20.35 -13.63
C HIS A 43 10.87 19.05 -13.91
N GLN A 44 11.24 17.99 -13.21
CA GLN A 44 10.55 16.70 -13.26
C GLN A 44 9.74 16.49 -11.99
N VAL A 45 8.47 16.10 -12.14
CA VAL A 45 7.59 15.77 -11.03
C VAL A 45 7.34 14.27 -11.04
N VAL A 46 7.70 13.60 -9.94
CA VAL A 46 7.44 12.16 -9.74
C VAL A 46 6.26 12.02 -8.78
N LEU A 47 5.22 11.31 -9.22
CA LEU A 47 4.04 11.06 -8.39
C LEU A 47 4.34 9.96 -7.37
N SER A 48 4.23 10.29 -6.07
CA SER A 48 4.33 9.31 -4.99
C SER A 48 2.99 8.62 -4.79
N THR A 49 2.80 7.45 -5.40
CA THR A 49 1.48 6.80 -5.49
C THR A 49 1.07 6.03 -4.24
N ALA A 50 2.02 5.74 -3.34
CA ALA A 50 1.75 5.03 -2.10
C ALA A 50 2.65 5.53 -0.96
N HIS A 51 2.21 5.24 0.26
CA HIS A 51 3.01 5.44 1.46
C HIS A 51 3.97 4.25 1.67
N PRO A 52 5.23 4.45 2.10
CA PRO A 52 6.20 3.37 2.34
C PRO A 52 5.69 2.21 3.21
N ALA A 53 4.94 2.53 4.28
CA ALA A 53 4.34 1.53 5.18
C ALA A 53 3.41 0.51 4.49
N LYS A 54 2.82 0.83 3.33
CA LYS A 54 2.01 -0.14 2.56
C LYS A 54 2.84 -1.31 2.02
N PHE A 55 4.16 -1.13 1.90
CA PHE A 55 5.10 -2.10 1.36
C PHE A 55 6.28 -2.32 2.31
N ALA A 56 5.97 -2.55 3.59
CA ALA A 56 6.92 -2.66 4.69
C ALA A 56 8.11 -3.57 4.37
N GLU A 57 7.85 -4.79 3.88
CA GLU A 57 8.88 -5.78 3.55
C GLU A 57 9.88 -5.25 2.49
N ALA A 58 9.38 -4.62 1.42
CA ALA A 58 10.24 -4.11 0.36
C ALA A 58 11.08 -2.91 0.81
N VAL A 59 10.53 -2.08 1.70
CA VAL A 59 11.20 -0.92 2.29
C VAL A 59 12.27 -1.38 3.29
N THR A 60 11.90 -2.20 4.29
CA THR A 60 12.82 -2.82 5.25
C THR A 60 13.96 -3.52 4.54
N GLY A 61 13.66 -4.39 3.57
CA GLY A 61 14.68 -5.12 2.82
C GLY A 61 15.54 -4.26 1.87
N ALA A 62 15.22 -2.98 1.69
CA ALA A 62 16.10 -2.01 1.04
C ALA A 62 16.98 -1.26 2.05
N LEU A 63 16.43 -0.96 3.23
CA LEU A 63 17.12 -0.24 4.31
C LEU A 63 18.07 -1.13 5.10
N GLU A 64 17.88 -2.46 5.14
CA GLU A 64 18.85 -3.43 5.68
C GLU A 64 20.23 -3.35 5.01
N ALA A 65 20.30 -2.83 3.78
CA ALA A 65 21.56 -2.59 3.08
C ALA A 65 22.25 -1.28 3.51
N ALA A 66 21.56 -0.38 4.23
CA ALA A 66 22.15 0.83 4.78
C ALA A 66 23.05 0.48 5.97
N ARG A 67 24.38 0.57 5.80
CA ARG A 67 25.34 0.29 6.87
C ARG A 67 25.54 1.48 7.80
N ASP A 68 25.43 2.69 7.26
CA ASP A 68 25.86 3.92 7.94
C ASP A 68 24.70 4.82 8.38
N VAL A 69 23.45 4.33 8.27
CA VAL A 69 22.25 5.09 8.63
C VAL A 69 21.40 4.28 9.60
N GLN A 70 21.19 4.85 10.79
CA GLN A 70 20.25 4.30 11.77
C GLN A 70 18.82 4.58 11.30
N TRP A 71 18.00 3.53 11.29
CA TRP A 71 16.59 3.64 10.93
C TRP A 71 15.77 2.70 11.82
N ASP A 72 14.52 3.07 12.04
CA ASP A 72 13.55 2.30 12.83
C ASP A 72 12.20 2.30 12.10
N PHE A 73 11.59 1.12 11.95
CA PHE A 73 10.36 1.00 11.18
C PHE A 73 9.19 1.77 11.80
N GLU A 74 9.04 1.68 13.12
CA GLU A 74 7.92 2.30 13.86
C GLU A 74 8.02 3.83 13.89
N ARG A 75 9.25 4.36 14.00
CA ARG A 75 9.56 5.79 14.00
C ARG A 75 9.55 6.40 12.61
N ASP A 76 10.22 5.75 11.65
CA ASP A 76 10.56 6.38 10.35
C ASP A 76 9.60 5.96 9.22
N VAL A 77 8.86 4.87 9.39
CA VAL A 77 8.05 4.29 8.31
C VAL A 77 6.58 4.21 8.65
N LEU A 78 6.19 3.82 9.87
CA LEU A 78 4.80 3.53 10.21
C LEU A 78 4.02 4.79 10.65
N PRO A 79 2.97 5.21 9.91
CA PRO A 79 2.10 6.29 10.35
C PRO A 79 1.34 5.94 11.61
N LYS A 80 1.04 6.95 12.44
CA LYS A 80 0.25 6.77 13.66
C LYS A 80 -1.13 6.17 13.40
N GLU A 81 -1.73 6.46 12.25
CA GLU A 81 -3.04 5.98 11.82
C GLU A 81 -3.02 4.49 11.44
N MET A 82 -1.85 3.94 11.09
CA MET A 82 -1.69 2.53 10.72
C MET A 82 -1.29 1.63 11.90
N ARG A 83 -0.89 2.22 13.04
CA ARG A 83 -0.60 1.45 14.25
C ARG A 83 -1.83 0.67 14.72
N GLY A 84 -1.66 -0.61 14.98
CA GLY A 84 -2.74 -1.48 15.44
C GLY A 84 -3.73 -1.92 14.34
N LEU A 85 -3.62 -1.38 13.11
CA LEU A 85 -4.61 -1.63 12.05
C LEU A 85 -4.68 -3.10 11.64
N LEU A 86 -3.52 -3.77 11.56
CA LEU A 86 -3.43 -5.19 11.18
C LEU A 86 -3.95 -6.13 12.27
N GLN A 87 -3.97 -5.68 13.53
CA GLN A 87 -4.48 -6.43 14.67
C GLN A 87 -6.00 -6.34 14.82
N ARG A 88 -6.66 -5.43 14.08
CA ARG A 88 -8.12 -5.31 14.11
C ARG A 88 -8.78 -6.49 13.40
N GLU A 89 -10.00 -6.80 13.83
CA GLU A 89 -10.84 -7.81 13.19
C GLU A 89 -11.02 -7.52 11.69
N ARG A 90 -10.77 -8.54 10.87
CA ARG A 90 -10.96 -8.46 9.42
C ARG A 90 -12.38 -8.91 9.07
N ARG A 91 -13.14 -8.00 8.47
CA ARG A 91 -14.44 -8.32 7.88
C ARG A 91 -14.27 -8.71 6.41
N CYS A 92 -13.83 -9.95 6.19
CA CYS A 92 -13.65 -10.54 4.87
C CYS A 92 -14.51 -11.80 4.73
N ARG A 93 -14.98 -12.11 3.51
CA ARG A 93 -15.73 -13.34 3.21
C ARG A 93 -15.05 -14.06 2.05
N ASP A 94 -14.61 -15.28 2.30
CA ASP A 94 -13.95 -16.08 1.28
C ASP A 94 -15.00 -16.69 0.33
N VAL A 95 -14.86 -16.41 -0.96
CA VAL A 95 -15.72 -16.98 -2.01
C VAL A 95 -14.97 -18.12 -2.68
N LYS A 96 -15.48 -19.34 -2.53
CA LYS A 96 -14.90 -20.53 -3.14
C LYS A 96 -15.38 -20.66 -4.58
N LEU A 97 -14.49 -21.14 -5.46
CA LEU A 97 -14.86 -21.48 -6.83
C LEU A 97 -15.87 -22.65 -6.81
N PRO A 98 -17.09 -22.48 -7.33
CA PRO A 98 -18.07 -23.56 -7.39
C PRO A 98 -17.59 -24.70 -8.30
N GLN A 99 -18.12 -25.91 -8.11
CA GLN A 99 -17.96 -26.99 -9.10
C GLN A 99 -18.93 -26.78 -10.28
N GLY A 100 -18.60 -27.31 -11.46
CA GLY A 100 -19.49 -27.24 -12.63
C GLY A 100 -18.77 -27.03 -13.96
N SER A 101 -19.55 -27.08 -15.04
CA SER A 101 -19.10 -26.81 -16.41
C SER A 101 -19.02 -25.31 -16.69
N GLY A 102 -18.20 -24.93 -17.67
CA GLY A 102 -17.97 -23.53 -18.07
C GLY A 102 -16.69 -22.90 -17.52
N GLY A 103 -16.46 -21.65 -17.89
CA GLY A 103 -15.23 -20.93 -17.55
C GLY A 103 -15.09 -20.68 -16.05
N LYS A 104 -13.85 -20.72 -15.56
CA LYS A 104 -13.55 -20.56 -14.12
C LYS A 104 -13.86 -19.15 -13.62
N VAL A 105 -13.56 -18.14 -14.44
CA VAL A 105 -13.73 -16.73 -14.08
C VAL A 105 -15.20 -16.39 -13.95
N GLU A 106 -16.02 -16.84 -14.89
CA GLU A 106 -17.46 -16.61 -14.94
C GLU A 106 -18.15 -17.21 -13.71
N ARG A 107 -17.80 -18.45 -13.35
CA ARG A 107 -18.35 -19.12 -12.16
C ARG A 107 -17.94 -18.43 -10.87
N LEU A 108 -16.69 -17.98 -10.75
CA LEU A 108 -16.24 -17.25 -9.56
C LEU A 108 -16.90 -15.86 -9.49
N ALA A 109 -17.04 -15.17 -10.61
CA ALA A 109 -17.71 -13.88 -10.68
C ALA A 109 -19.19 -14.00 -10.25
N GLN A 110 -19.88 -15.03 -10.74
CA GLN A 110 -21.26 -15.33 -10.35
C GLN A 110 -21.38 -15.61 -8.84
N ALA A 111 -20.54 -16.49 -8.30
CA ALA A 111 -20.52 -16.77 -6.86
C ALA A 111 -20.18 -15.53 -6.01
N THR A 112 -19.27 -14.68 -6.49
CA THR A 112 -18.90 -13.43 -5.81
C THR A 112 -20.07 -12.46 -5.81
N ARG A 113 -20.80 -12.36 -6.93
CA ARG A 113 -21.99 -11.53 -7.05
C ARG A 113 -23.07 -11.95 -6.05
N GLU A 114 -23.37 -13.24 -5.95
CA GLU A 114 -24.37 -13.77 -5.01
C GLU A 114 -24.04 -13.39 -3.56
N VAL A 115 -22.77 -13.52 -3.17
CA VAL A 115 -22.31 -13.11 -1.83
C VAL A 115 -22.44 -11.60 -1.61
N VAL A 116 -22.12 -10.78 -2.61
CA VAL A 116 -22.26 -9.32 -2.51
C VAL A 116 -23.74 -8.92 -2.38
N GLU A 117 -24.63 -9.56 -3.13
CA GLU A 117 -26.08 -9.31 -3.07
C GLU A 117 -26.67 -9.73 -1.70
N GLU A 118 -26.28 -10.90 -1.17
CA GLU A 118 -26.65 -11.37 0.18
C GLU A 118 -26.23 -10.35 1.26
N GLN A 119 -24.98 -9.87 1.21
CA GLN A 119 -24.46 -8.88 2.16
C GLN A 119 -25.19 -7.53 2.04
N ALA A 120 -25.47 -7.09 0.82
CA ALA A 120 -26.22 -5.85 0.59
C ALA A 120 -27.64 -5.91 1.18
N GLN A 121 -28.31 -7.06 1.07
CA GLN A 121 -29.64 -7.28 1.67
C GLN A 121 -29.55 -7.31 3.21
N SER A 122 -28.60 -8.07 3.76
CA SER A 122 -28.39 -8.13 5.21
C SER A 122 -28.11 -6.75 5.82
N MET A 123 -27.28 -5.93 5.17
CA MET A 123 -26.98 -4.57 5.61
C MET A 123 -28.20 -3.63 5.54
N LYS A 124 -29.07 -3.78 4.53
CA LYS A 124 -30.34 -3.02 4.46
C LYS A 124 -31.26 -3.39 5.60
N MET A 125 -31.48 -4.68 5.85
CA MET A 125 -32.33 -5.15 6.95
C MET A 125 -31.80 -4.71 8.33
N ALA A 126 -30.48 -4.77 8.55
CA ALA A 126 -29.86 -4.31 9.79
C ALA A 126 -30.02 -2.80 10.03
N LYS A 127 -30.09 -2.00 8.96
CA LYS A 127 -30.30 -0.54 9.05
C LYS A 127 -31.78 -0.18 9.28
N GLU A 128 -32.70 -1.02 8.82
CA GLU A 128 -34.15 -0.84 8.95
C GLU A 128 -34.72 -1.43 10.26
N ALA A 129 -33.91 -2.18 11.01
CA ALA A 129 -34.30 -2.73 12.31
C ALA A 129 -34.57 -1.58 13.32
N PRO A 130 -35.73 -1.59 14.02
CA PRO A 130 -36.06 -0.52 14.96
C PRO A 130 -35.04 -0.50 16.11
N THR A 131 -34.48 0.67 16.37
CA THR A 131 -33.63 0.91 17.55
C THR A 131 -34.50 0.68 18.77
N GLN A 132 -34.33 -0.43 19.48
CA GLN A 132 -34.99 -0.64 20.76
C GLN A 132 -34.42 0.40 21.73
N SER A 133 -35.24 1.41 22.04
CA SER A 133 -34.99 2.38 23.10
C SER A 133 -34.96 1.66 24.45
N LEU A 134 -33.84 1.76 25.16
CA LEU A 134 -33.76 1.49 26.60
C LEU A 134 -34.47 2.60 27.38
#